data_AF-A0A6N7L1L9-F1
#
_entry.id   AF-A0A6N7L1L9-F1
#
_cell.length_a   1.000
_cell.length_b   1.000
_cell.length_c   1.000
_cell.angle_alpha   90.00
_cell.angle_beta   90.00
_cell.angle_gamma   90.00
#
_symmetry.space_group_name_H-M   'P 1'
#
loop_
_entity.id
_entity.type
_entity.pdbx_description
1 polymer ?
#
loop_
_entity_poly.entity_id
_entity_poly.type
_entity_poly.pdbx_seq_one_letter_code
_entity_poly.pdbx_strand_id
1 'polypeptide(L)'
;MNRSSRPPHRNAGSRSAPGSSAGSASRQEFAVPATTVPALPAVESFDELDMPKELLTILARRGVTAPFPIQAATLPNSLAGRDVLGRGRTGSGKTLAFGLAVLARIAGQQAEP
;
A
#
# COMPACT_ATOMS: atom_id res chain seq x y z
N MET A 1 -58.26 -1.78 -59.18
CA MET A 1 -57.61 -2.02 -60.49
C MET A 1 -56.10 -2.14 -60.32
N ASN A 2 -55.54 -3.28 -60.77
CA ASN A 2 -54.14 -3.66 -61.12
C ASN A 2 -52.94 -3.17 -60.30
N ARG A 3 -52.19 -4.04 -59.61
CA ARG A 3 -51.22 -5.10 -60.05
C ARG A 3 -49.80 -4.54 -60.25
N SER A 4 -48.85 -5.01 -59.41
CA SER A 4 -47.52 -5.52 -59.78
C SER A 4 -46.72 -5.74 -58.48
N SER A 5 -46.52 -6.98 -58.00
CA SER A 5 -45.65 -8.07 -58.45
C SER A 5 -44.30 -8.12 -57.67
N ARG A 6 -43.94 -9.34 -57.27
CA ARG A 6 -42.93 -9.77 -56.27
C ARG A 6 -41.51 -9.92 -56.93
N PRO A 7 -40.45 -10.36 -56.21
CA PRO A 7 -39.13 -9.72 -56.06
C PRO A 7 -38.01 -10.39 -56.91
N PRO A 8 -36.72 -10.16 -56.60
CA PRO A 8 -35.85 -11.33 -56.48
C PRO A 8 -34.93 -11.34 -55.24
N HIS A 9 -34.91 -12.53 -54.64
CA HIS A 9 -33.82 -13.25 -53.97
C HIS A 9 -32.41 -12.61 -53.95
N ARG A 10 -31.71 -12.70 -52.79
CA ARG A 10 -30.69 -13.75 -52.62
C ARG A 10 -30.28 -13.99 -51.17
N ASN A 11 -30.20 -15.28 -50.89
CA ASN A 11 -29.75 -15.97 -49.70
C ASN A 11 -28.25 -15.76 -49.43
N ALA A 12 -27.86 -16.06 -48.19
CA ALA A 12 -26.57 -16.57 -47.73
C ALA A 12 -25.71 -15.59 -46.91
N GLY A 13 -25.48 -15.98 -45.66
CA GLY A 13 -24.38 -15.43 -44.88
C GLY A 13 -24.59 -15.52 -43.39
N SER A 14 -24.58 -16.74 -42.84
CA SER A 14 -24.20 -16.97 -41.45
C SER A 14 -22.95 -16.17 -41.11
N ARG A 15 -23.00 -15.37 -40.05
CA ARG A 15 -21.85 -15.08 -39.20
C ARG A 15 -22.38 -14.62 -37.86
N SER A 16 -22.50 -15.58 -36.95
CA SER A 16 -22.55 -15.35 -35.52
C SER A 16 -21.50 -14.29 -35.18
N ALA A 17 -21.95 -13.11 -34.75
CA ALA A 17 -21.04 -12.17 -34.13
C ALA A 17 -20.56 -12.82 -32.83
N PRO A 18 -19.25 -13.06 -32.63
CA PRO A 18 -18.77 -13.52 -31.35
C PRO A 18 -19.10 -12.43 -30.35
N GLY A 19 -19.84 -12.78 -29.31
CA GLY A 19 -19.98 -11.93 -28.14
C GLY A 19 -18.58 -11.53 -27.71
N SER A 20 -18.26 -10.24 -27.86
CA SER A 20 -17.08 -9.63 -27.28
C SER A 20 -17.28 -9.59 -25.76
N SER A 21 -17.26 -10.77 -25.14
CA SER A 21 -16.73 -10.96 -23.80
C SER A 21 -15.21 -10.84 -23.88
N ALA A 22 -14.73 -9.73 -24.46
CA ALA A 22 -13.37 -9.30 -24.25
C ALA A 22 -13.30 -8.97 -22.78
N GLY A 23 -12.63 -9.85 -22.04
CA GLY A 23 -12.57 -9.85 -20.60
C GLY A 23 -12.38 -8.44 -20.08
N SER A 24 -13.24 -8.08 -19.14
CA SER A 24 -12.95 -7.09 -18.11
C SER A 24 -11.76 -7.61 -17.29
N ALA A 25 -10.58 -7.65 -17.91
CA ALA A 25 -9.32 -7.89 -17.25
C ALA A 25 -9.10 -6.68 -16.33
N SER A 26 -9.35 -6.94 -15.04
CA SER A 26 -8.68 -6.33 -13.90
C SER A 26 -8.55 -4.80 -13.90
N ARG A 27 -9.67 -4.06 -13.98
CA ARG A 27 -9.75 -2.73 -13.35
C ARG A 27 -9.90 -2.80 -11.81
N GLN A 28 -9.50 -3.93 -11.21
CA GLN A 28 -9.39 -4.13 -9.77
C GLN A 28 -7.94 -4.38 -9.39
N GLU A 29 -7.04 -3.39 -9.46
CA GLU A 29 -5.64 -3.68 -9.07
C GLU A 29 -4.97 -2.65 -8.15
N PHE A 30 -5.65 -1.57 -7.75
CA PHE A 30 -5.21 -0.73 -6.63
C PHE A 30 -6.42 -0.21 -5.85
N ALA A 31 -7.15 -1.11 -5.19
CA ALA A 31 -8.04 -0.68 -4.12
C ALA A 31 -7.17 -0.23 -2.94
N VAL A 32 -7.47 0.94 -2.36
CA VAL A 32 -6.82 1.36 -1.11
C VAL A 32 -7.11 0.28 -0.06
N PRO A 33 -6.10 -0.30 0.59
CA PRO A 33 -6.32 -1.36 1.57
C PRO A 33 -7.26 -0.85 2.66
N ALA A 34 -8.36 -1.58 2.86
CA ALA A 34 -9.30 -1.27 3.93
C ALA A 34 -8.62 -1.55 5.28
N THR A 35 -8.48 -0.52 6.11
CA THR A 35 -7.91 -0.67 7.45
C THR A 35 -8.95 -1.34 8.35
N THR A 36 -8.73 -2.61 8.67
CA THR A 36 -9.64 -3.41 9.53
C THR A 36 -9.24 -3.37 11.01
N VAL A 37 -8.01 -2.97 11.31
CA VAL A 37 -7.48 -2.87 12.67
C VAL A 37 -7.21 -1.40 12.99
N PRO A 38 -7.71 -0.87 14.12
CA PRO A 38 -7.40 0.49 14.55
C PRO A 38 -5.88 0.70 14.65
N ALA A 39 -5.42 1.85 14.15
CA ALA A 39 -4.02 2.25 14.29
C ALA A 39 -3.68 2.45 15.77
N LEU A 40 -2.47 2.04 16.16
CA LEU A 40 -1.91 2.40 17.46
C LEU A 40 -1.75 3.94 17.56
N PRO A 41 -1.93 4.52 18.76
CA PRO A 41 -1.80 5.95 18.95
C PRO A 41 -0.38 6.43 18.63
N ALA A 42 -0.26 7.70 18.24
CA ALA A 42 1.04 8.34 18.07
C ALA A 42 1.73 8.52 19.43
N VAL A 43 3.06 8.47 19.43
CA VAL A 43 3.92 8.67 20.60
C VAL A 43 4.50 10.08 20.62
N GLU A 44 4.86 10.59 21.80
CA GLU A 44 5.52 11.90 21.94
C GLU A 44 7.05 11.80 21.96
N SER A 45 7.59 10.63 22.31
CA SER A 45 9.02 10.41 22.47
C SER A 45 9.45 9.01 22.02
N PHE A 46 10.77 8.84 21.78
CA PHE A 46 11.30 7.54 21.32
C PHE A 46 11.33 6.47 22.42
N ASP A 47 11.38 6.85 23.70
CA ASP A 47 11.38 5.95 24.85
C ASP A 47 10.02 5.29 25.14
N GLU A 48 8.94 5.80 24.54
CA GLU A 48 7.62 5.14 24.53
C GLU A 48 7.55 3.94 23.57
N LEU A 49 8.54 3.80 22.68
CA LEU A 49 8.57 2.76 21.66
C LEU A 49 9.35 1.53 22.13
N ASP A 50 8.88 0.35 21.74
CA ASP A 50 9.61 -0.91 21.91
C ASP A 50 10.77 -0.99 20.90
N MET A 51 11.86 -0.31 21.24
CA MET A 51 13.08 -0.21 20.43
C MET A 51 14.32 -0.64 21.23
N PRO A 52 15.31 -1.26 20.58
CA PRO A 52 16.60 -1.57 21.19
C PRO A 52 17.25 -0.33 21.83
N LYS A 53 17.77 -0.49 23.06
CA LYS A 53 18.39 0.59 23.85
C LYS A 53 19.55 1.25 23.13
N GLU A 54 20.28 0.48 22.33
CA GLU A 54 21.39 0.94 21.50
C GLU A 54 20.91 1.96 20.46
N LEU A 55 19.76 1.73 19.82
CA LEU A 55 19.19 2.68 18.86
C LEU A 55 18.77 3.97 19.56
N LEU A 56 18.07 3.87 20.70
CA LEU A 56 17.68 5.04 21.49
C LEU A 56 18.90 5.87 21.92
N THR A 57 19.96 5.20 22.36
CA THR A 57 21.23 5.84 22.75
C THR A 57 21.89 6.56 21.58
N ILE A 58 21.92 5.94 20.40
CA ILE A 58 22.51 6.54 19.19
C ILE A 58 21.68 7.74 18.74
N LEU A 59 20.35 7.65 18.75
CA LEU A 59 19.47 8.77 18.40
C LEU A 59 19.73 9.98 19.30
N ALA A 60 19.76 9.77 20.62
CA ALA A 60 20.08 10.83 21.58
C ALA A 60 21.46 11.46 21.34
N ARG A 61 22.50 10.64 21.13
CA ARG A 61 23.87 11.12 20.82
C ARG A 61 23.95 11.91 19.51
N ARG A 62 23.07 11.62 18.55
CA ARG A 62 22.96 12.34 17.27
C ARG A 62 22.07 13.58 17.35
N GLY A 63 21.54 13.91 18.53
CA GLY A 63 20.62 15.04 18.72
C GLY A 63 19.21 14.78 18.20
N VAL A 64 18.85 13.53 17.93
CA VAL A 64 17.50 13.12 17.52
C VAL A 64 16.75 12.68 18.77
N THR A 65 16.17 13.66 19.48
CA THR A 65 15.61 13.45 20.82
C THR A 65 14.10 13.20 20.84
N ALA A 66 13.38 13.62 19.81
CA ALA A 66 11.94 13.41 19.66
C ALA A 66 11.57 13.01 18.22
N PRO A 67 10.55 12.17 18.03
CA PRO A 67 10.09 11.78 16.70
C PRO A 67 9.42 12.97 16.00
N PHE A 68 9.64 13.07 14.68
CA PHE A 68 8.84 13.96 13.84
C PHE A 68 7.39 13.45 13.74
N PRO A 69 6.40 14.29 13.39
CA PRO A 69 4.99 13.89 13.39
C PRO A 69 4.69 12.63 12.56
N ILE A 70 5.32 12.49 11.39
CA ILE A 70 5.14 11.27 10.58
C ILE A 70 5.76 10.04 11.25
N GLN A 71 6.90 10.18 11.94
CA GLN A 71 7.55 9.09 12.68
C GLN A 71 6.69 8.68 13.87
N ALA A 72 6.23 9.64 14.67
CA ALA A 72 5.36 9.43 15.82
C ALA A 72 4.09 8.65 15.45
N ALA A 73 3.45 9.00 14.33
CA ALA A 73 2.25 8.32 13.85
C ALA A 73 2.50 6.92 13.26
N THR A 74 3.68 6.69 12.66
CA THR A 74 3.94 5.43 11.94
C THR A 74 4.69 4.39 12.75
N LEU A 75 5.65 4.81 13.59
CA LEU A 75 6.56 3.90 14.30
C LEU A 75 5.84 2.89 15.19
N PRO A 76 4.80 3.24 15.98
CA PRO A 76 4.09 2.26 16.81
C PRO A 76 3.54 1.10 15.98
N ASN A 77 2.91 1.40 14.85
CA ASN A 77 2.33 0.39 13.96
C ASN A 77 3.42 -0.40 13.22
N SER A 78 4.48 0.25 12.73
CA SER A 78 5.57 -0.42 12.02
C SER A 78 6.39 -1.36 12.93
N LEU A 79 6.62 -0.98 14.19
CA LEU A 79 7.29 -1.82 15.18
C LEU A 79 6.42 -3.02 15.59
N ALA A 80 5.09 -2.84 15.63
CA ALA A 80 4.13 -3.94 15.79
C ALA A 80 4.02 -4.84 14.54
N GLY A 81 4.86 -4.63 13.52
CA GLY A 81 4.89 -5.45 12.30
C GLY A 81 3.74 -5.20 11.33
N ARG A 82 2.97 -4.12 11.50
CA ARG A 82 1.85 -3.77 10.62
C ARG A 82 2.33 -2.99 9.41
N ASP A 83 1.64 -3.18 8.28
CA ASP A 83 1.85 -2.37 7.09
C ASP A 83 1.34 -0.95 7.32
N VAL A 84 2.09 0.04 6.81
CA VAL A 84 1.79 1.46 7.02
C VAL A 84 1.95 2.24 5.73
N LEU A 85 0.97 3.10 5.42
CA LEU A 85 1.06 4.07 4.33
C LEU A 85 1.39 5.47 4.91
N GLY A 86 2.68 5.83 4.91
CA GLY A 86 3.15 7.13 5.39
C GLY A 86 3.19 8.19 4.29
N ARG A 87 2.30 9.18 4.32
CA ARG A 87 2.33 10.33 3.40
C ARG A 87 2.93 11.57 4.07
N GLY A 88 3.99 12.11 3.47
CA GLY A 88 4.62 13.35 3.93
C GLY A 88 5.62 13.87 2.91
N ARG A 89 5.97 15.16 2.99
CA ARG A 89 6.97 15.77 2.09
C ARG A 89 8.39 15.21 2.31
N THR A 90 9.30 15.49 1.39
CA THR A 90 10.74 15.27 1.62
C THR A 90 11.18 16.07 2.85
N GLY A 91 12.09 15.50 3.65
CA GLY A 91 12.52 16.08 4.92
C GLY A 91 11.62 15.77 6.12
N SER A 92 10.43 15.18 5.93
CA SER A 92 9.55 14.81 7.05
C SER A 92 10.07 13.66 7.93
N GLY A 93 11.19 13.02 7.59
CA GLY A 93 11.79 11.94 8.41
C GLY A 93 11.29 10.51 8.13
N LYS A 94 10.52 10.29 7.04
CA LYS A 94 9.99 8.97 6.65
C LYS A 94 11.08 7.90 6.47
N THR A 95 12.23 8.27 5.88
CA THR A 95 13.35 7.36 5.68
C THR A 95 13.89 6.82 7.00
N LEU A 96 14.08 7.70 7.99
CA LEU A 96 14.52 7.28 9.32
C LEU A 96 13.42 6.46 10.02
N ALA A 97 12.14 6.82 9.87
CA ALA A 97 11.03 6.04 10.42
C ALA A 97 11.08 4.57 9.96
N PHE A 98 11.20 4.37 8.65
CA PHE A 98 11.30 3.03 8.06
C PHE A 98 12.58 2.31 8.51
N GLY A 99 13.73 2.98 8.45
CA GLY A 99 15.01 2.40 8.86
C GLY A 99 15.03 1.96 10.32
N LEU A 100 14.47 2.77 11.23
CA LEU A 100 14.35 2.41 12.65
C LEU A 100 13.45 1.19 12.85
N ALA A 101 12.31 1.12 12.16
CA ALA A 101 11.43 -0.05 12.24
C ALA A 101 12.11 -1.32 11.73
N VAL A 102 12.87 -1.24 10.63
CA VAL A 102 13.65 -2.37 10.11
C VAL A 102 14.73 -2.79 11.10
N LEU A 103 15.57 -1.85 11.55
CA LEU A 103 16.67 -2.13 12.48
C LEU A 103 16.18 -2.71 13.80
N ALA A 104 15.08 -2.21 14.36
CA ALA A 104 14.49 -2.73 15.59
C ALA A 104 14.02 -4.18 15.42
N ARG A 105 13.39 -4.53 14.29
CA ARG A 105 12.87 -5.88 14.03
C ARG A 105 13.96 -6.92 13.78
N ILE A 106 15.08 -6.52 13.19
CA ILE A 106 16.20 -7.44 12.90
C ILE A 106 17.28 -7.43 13.98
N ALA A 107 17.15 -6.59 15.00
CA ALA A 107 18.13 -6.50 16.08
C ALA A 107 18.30 -7.87 16.76
N GLY A 108 19.55 -8.33 16.86
CA GLY A 108 19.88 -9.62 17.46
C GLY A 108 19.60 -10.84 16.56
N GLN A 109 19.07 -10.65 15.35
CA GLN A 109 18.88 -11.74 14.39
C GLN A 109 20.17 -11.96 13.57
N GLN A 110 20.45 -13.22 13.25
CA GLN A 110 21.48 -13.60 12.29
C GLN A 110 20.82 -13.90 10.95
N ALA A 111 21.49 -13.56 9.84
CA ALA A 111 21.04 -13.97 8.53
C ALA A 111 21.30 -15.47 8.35
N GLU A 112 20.28 -16.21 7.91
CA GLU A 112 20.48 -17.59 7.45
C GLU A 112 21.19 -17.56 6.08
N PRO A 113 22.16 -18.48 5.82
CA PRO A 113 22.91 -18.53 4.58
C PRO A 113 22.09 -18.87 3.33
#